data_AF-A0A2W4JGP9-F1
#
_entry.id   AF-A0A2W4JGP9-F1
#
_cell.length_a   1.000
_cell.length_b   1.000
_cell.length_c   1.000
_cell.angle_alpha   90.00
_cell.angle_beta   90.00
_cell.angle_gamma   90.00
#
_symmetry.space_group_name_H-M   'P 1'
#
loop_
_entity.id
_entity.type
_entity.pdbx_description
1 polymer ?
#
loop_
_entity_poly.entity_id
_entity_poly.type
_entity_poly.pdbx_seq_one_letter_code
_entity_poly.pdbx_strand_id
1 'polypeptide(L)'
;IWIEPQGYCIMGGVGLEDGKAIQALDSVRERLNTPHGIVLLNPAFKEYHVEYGEVTSYPPGYKENAGIFCHNNPWVIIAETIVGRPEYAWEYYKQITPAYREEISEIHRLEPYVYAQMIAGKDAVRHGEAKNSWLTGTASWNFVAVSQYLLGVRPDWDGLIVDPCIGAEVGPYTVRRTIRGATYVIRVEGSGKKGAKLTVNGEPVEGNLVPYAPAGSTVEVVASF
;
A
#
# COMPACT_ATOMS: atom_id res chain seq x y z
N ILE A 1 -13.02 15.32 3.93
CA ILE A 1 -11.89 14.67 4.65
C ILE A 1 -10.70 14.61 3.72
N TRP A 2 -9.49 14.48 4.27
CA TRP A 2 -8.22 14.41 3.56
C TRP A 2 -7.55 13.07 3.86
N ILE A 3 -6.90 12.45 2.87
CA ILE A 3 -6.37 11.07 2.95
C ILE A 3 -5.11 10.97 3.81
N GLU A 4 -4.24 11.99 3.78
CA GLU A 4 -2.88 11.94 4.30
C GLU A 4 -2.81 11.57 5.78
N PRO A 5 -3.54 12.25 6.69
CA PRO A 5 -3.50 11.89 8.11
C PRO A 5 -4.15 10.52 8.38
N GLN A 6 -5.08 10.06 7.54
CA GLN A 6 -5.74 8.77 7.77
C GLN A 6 -4.74 7.62 7.58
N GLY A 7 -3.97 7.65 6.49
CA GLY A 7 -2.92 6.65 6.26
C GLY A 7 -1.75 6.82 7.21
N TYR A 8 -1.16 8.01 7.26
CA TYR A 8 0.13 8.22 7.92
C TYR A 8 0.06 8.14 9.45
N CYS A 9 -1.00 8.62 10.09
CA CYS A 9 -1.14 8.52 11.54
C CYS A 9 -1.34 7.06 11.99
N ILE A 10 -2.12 6.27 11.23
CA ILE A 10 -2.31 4.84 11.54
C ILE A 10 -1.01 4.06 11.31
N MET A 11 -0.22 4.41 10.29
CA MET A 11 1.15 3.90 10.14
C MET A 11 2.03 4.17 11.37
N GLY A 12 1.82 5.32 12.04
CA GLY A 12 2.43 5.66 13.32
C GLY A 12 1.78 5.01 14.55
N GLY A 13 0.80 4.12 14.38
CA GLY A 13 0.12 3.41 15.47
C GLY A 13 -1.05 4.15 16.12
N VAL A 14 -1.42 5.33 15.63
CA VAL A 14 -2.47 6.14 16.24
C VAL A 14 -3.85 5.51 16.00
N GLY A 15 -4.62 5.35 17.08
CA GLY A 15 -6.02 4.89 17.03
C GLY A 15 -6.20 3.39 16.83
N LEU A 16 -5.14 2.58 16.97
CA LEU A 16 -5.21 1.12 16.84
C LEU A 16 -5.99 0.44 17.98
N GLU A 17 -5.97 1.02 19.17
CA GLU A 17 -6.55 0.41 20.39
C GLU A 17 -7.96 0.91 20.73
N ASP A 18 -8.38 2.05 20.17
CA ASP A 18 -9.65 2.71 20.49
C ASP A 18 -10.68 2.68 19.35
N GLY A 19 -10.38 1.93 18.28
CA GLY A 19 -11.24 1.77 17.11
C GLY A 19 -11.23 2.94 16.11
N LYS A 20 -10.54 4.04 16.40
CA LYS A 20 -10.51 5.22 15.50
C LYS A 20 -9.77 4.94 14.19
N ALA A 21 -8.75 4.08 14.21
CA ALA A 21 -8.06 3.67 12.99
C ALA A 21 -9.03 3.00 12.00
N ILE A 22 -9.89 2.10 12.50
CA ILE A 22 -10.91 1.43 11.69
C ILE A 22 -11.90 2.45 11.13
N GLN A 23 -12.44 3.33 11.98
CA GLN A 23 -13.39 4.36 11.58
C GLN A 23 -12.82 5.31 10.52
N ALA A 24 -11.56 5.71 10.65
CA ALA A 24 -10.88 6.58 9.70
C ALA A 24 -10.72 5.92 8.32
N LEU A 25 -10.27 4.66 8.30
CA LEU A 25 -10.12 3.88 7.07
C LEU A 25 -11.48 3.57 6.41
N ASP A 26 -12.53 3.28 7.19
CA ASP A 26 -13.89 3.12 6.65
C ASP A 26 -14.38 4.42 6.01
N SER A 27 -14.07 5.57 6.61
CA SER A 27 -14.37 6.89 6.03
C SER A 27 -13.58 7.14 4.73
N VAL A 28 -12.33 6.68 4.64
CA VAL A 28 -11.55 6.72 3.39
C VAL A 28 -12.23 5.86 2.32
N ARG A 29 -12.62 4.63 2.65
CA ARG A 29 -13.32 3.71 1.74
C ARG A 29 -14.61 4.32 1.22
N GLU A 30 -15.45 4.86 2.10
CA GLU A 30 -16.74 5.43 1.73
C GLU A 30 -16.59 6.71 0.91
N ARG A 31 -15.71 7.61 1.33
CA ARG A 31 -15.70 8.99 0.81
C ARG A 31 -14.64 9.27 -0.23
N LEU A 32 -13.53 8.53 -0.25
CA LEU A 32 -12.36 8.84 -1.07
C LEU A 32 -12.01 7.75 -2.10
N ASN A 33 -12.34 6.48 -1.83
CA ASN A 33 -12.03 5.38 -2.76
C ASN A 33 -12.78 5.52 -4.10
N THR A 34 -12.14 5.07 -5.19
CA THR A 34 -12.69 4.98 -6.54
C THR A 34 -12.08 3.78 -7.27
N PRO A 35 -12.64 3.32 -8.41
CA PRO A 35 -12.02 2.26 -9.22
C PRO A 35 -10.59 2.55 -9.71
N HIS A 36 -10.13 3.80 -9.65
CA HIS A 36 -8.81 4.23 -10.11
C HIS A 36 -7.83 4.61 -8.99
N GLY A 37 -8.22 4.42 -7.73
CA GLY A 37 -7.46 4.82 -6.54
C GLY A 37 -8.22 5.80 -5.65
N ILE A 38 -7.56 6.21 -4.56
CA ILE A 38 -8.14 7.03 -3.50
C ILE A 38 -7.82 8.51 -3.77
N VAL A 39 -8.85 9.35 -3.85
CA VAL A 39 -8.67 10.80 -4.03
C VAL A 39 -8.10 11.47 -2.78
N LEU A 40 -7.33 12.55 -2.97
CA LEU A 40 -6.64 13.24 -1.89
C LEU A 40 -7.61 13.83 -0.85
N LEU A 41 -8.69 14.44 -1.31
CA LEU A 41 -9.74 14.98 -0.47
C LEU A 41 -11.12 14.87 -1.14
N ASN A 42 -12.18 14.90 -0.35
CA ASN A 42 -13.55 15.03 -0.88
C ASN A 42 -14.49 15.68 0.18
N PRO A 43 -15.39 16.60 -0.23
CA PRO A 43 -15.58 17.14 -1.59
C PRO A 43 -14.42 18.04 -2.06
N ALA A 44 -14.19 18.11 -3.36
CA ALA A 44 -13.27 19.05 -3.98
C ALA A 44 -13.69 20.51 -3.75
N PHE A 45 -12.73 21.42 -3.69
CA PHE A 45 -12.99 22.86 -3.67
C PHE A 45 -13.44 23.33 -5.06
N LYS A 46 -14.48 24.17 -5.12
CA LYS A 46 -15.01 24.72 -6.38
C LYS A 46 -14.65 26.19 -6.61
N GLU A 47 -14.23 26.86 -5.56
CA GLU A 47 -13.84 28.26 -5.54
C GLU A 47 -12.45 28.38 -4.91
N TYR A 48 -11.74 29.46 -5.23
CA TYR A 48 -10.44 29.73 -4.65
C TYR A 48 -10.57 30.22 -3.21
N HIS A 49 -9.81 29.61 -2.31
CA HIS A 49 -9.72 29.96 -0.90
C HIS A 49 -8.29 30.43 -0.59
N VAL A 50 -8.13 31.73 -0.39
CA VAL A 50 -6.82 32.36 -0.16
C VAL A 50 -6.13 31.81 1.10
N GLU A 51 -6.90 31.44 2.12
CA GLU A 51 -6.42 30.85 3.37
C GLU A 51 -5.83 29.45 3.21
N TYR A 52 -6.14 28.74 2.11
CA TYR A 52 -5.63 27.40 1.81
C TYR A 52 -4.61 27.39 0.65
N GLY A 53 -4.51 28.49 -0.11
CA GLY A 53 -3.52 28.63 -1.17
C GLY A 53 -3.75 27.69 -2.35
N GLU A 54 -2.66 27.14 -2.90
CA GLU A 54 -2.64 26.45 -4.20
C GLU A 54 -3.60 25.27 -4.31
N VAL A 55 -3.88 24.57 -3.20
CA VAL A 55 -4.75 23.38 -3.22
C VAL A 55 -6.16 23.68 -3.74
N THR A 56 -6.62 24.93 -3.63
CA THR A 56 -7.94 25.34 -4.13
C THR A 56 -7.92 26.01 -5.49
N SER A 57 -6.73 26.12 -6.11
CA SER A 57 -6.55 26.70 -7.45
C SER A 57 -6.75 25.69 -8.59
N TYR A 58 -6.55 24.40 -8.31
CA TYR A 58 -6.81 23.34 -9.28
C TYR A 58 -8.33 23.13 -9.47
N PRO A 59 -8.80 22.91 -10.70
CA PRO A 59 -10.18 22.46 -10.90
C PRO A 59 -10.46 21.13 -10.16
N PRO A 60 -11.71 20.88 -9.74
CA PRO A 60 -12.11 19.65 -9.06
C PRO A 60 -11.62 18.36 -9.74
N GLY A 61 -11.04 17.46 -8.95
CA GLY A 61 -10.59 16.14 -9.41
C GLY A 61 -9.21 16.13 -10.05
N TYR A 62 -8.49 17.25 -10.07
CA TYR A 62 -7.13 17.30 -10.60
C TYR A 62 -6.15 17.65 -9.50
N LYS A 63 -4.98 17.00 -9.55
CA LYS A 63 -3.84 17.37 -8.73
C LYS A 63 -4.29 17.39 -7.25
N GLU A 64 -3.85 18.36 -6.46
CA GLU A 64 -4.03 18.36 -5.02
C GLU A 64 -5.51 18.62 -4.63
N ASN A 65 -6.34 19.14 -5.56
CA ASN A 65 -7.77 19.29 -5.36
C ASN A 65 -8.54 18.04 -5.80
N ALA A 66 -8.60 17.04 -4.92
CA ALA A 66 -9.34 15.78 -5.14
C ALA A 66 -8.86 14.93 -6.33
N GLY A 67 -7.65 15.15 -6.85
CA GLY A 67 -6.99 14.17 -7.70
C GLY A 67 -6.56 12.93 -6.91
N ILE A 68 -6.33 11.82 -7.59
CA ILE A 68 -5.74 10.62 -7.01
C ILE A 68 -4.24 10.82 -7.04
N PHE A 69 -3.68 11.18 -5.88
CA PHE A 69 -2.24 11.30 -5.69
C PHE A 69 -1.66 9.93 -5.34
N CYS A 70 -1.18 9.20 -6.34
CA CYS A 70 -0.74 7.81 -6.17
C CYS A 70 0.36 7.65 -5.10
N HIS A 71 1.10 8.73 -4.78
CA HIS A 71 2.11 8.75 -3.73
C HIS A 71 1.57 8.50 -2.32
N ASN A 72 0.38 9.03 -1.97
CA ASN A 72 -0.18 8.91 -0.62
C ASN A 72 -1.07 7.67 -0.44
N ASN A 73 -1.52 7.06 -1.55
CA ASN A 73 -2.34 5.86 -1.54
C ASN A 73 -1.65 4.68 -0.81
N PRO A 74 -0.34 4.41 -0.99
CA PRO A 74 0.42 3.45 -0.21
C PRO A 74 0.33 3.61 1.30
N TRP A 75 0.10 4.82 1.82
CA TRP A 75 -0.03 5.01 3.27
C TRP A 75 -1.31 4.36 3.80
N VAL A 76 -2.41 4.48 3.04
CA VAL A 76 -3.65 3.78 3.35
C VAL A 76 -3.50 2.28 3.12
N ILE A 77 -2.85 1.85 2.04
CA ILE A 77 -2.56 0.43 1.79
C ILE A 77 -1.84 -0.19 2.99
N ILE A 78 -0.77 0.45 3.46
CA ILE A 78 0.00 0.00 4.63
C ILE A 78 -0.89 0.04 5.89
N ALA A 79 -1.64 1.11 6.11
CA ALA A 79 -2.55 1.21 7.26
C ALA A 79 -3.58 0.06 7.30
N GLU A 80 -4.14 -0.35 6.14
CA GLU A 80 -5.04 -1.50 6.06
C GLU A 80 -4.36 -2.81 6.45
N THR A 81 -3.08 -3.01 6.07
CA THR A 81 -2.32 -4.17 6.56
C THR A 81 -2.06 -4.11 8.07
N ILE A 82 -1.84 -2.92 8.64
CA ILE A 82 -1.60 -2.75 10.07
C ILE A 82 -2.85 -3.14 10.88
N VAL A 83 -4.04 -2.76 10.42
CA VAL A 83 -5.31 -3.15 11.06
C VAL A 83 -5.79 -4.55 10.66
N GLY A 84 -5.09 -5.24 9.75
CA GLY A 84 -5.37 -6.62 9.37
C GLY A 84 -6.50 -6.80 8.36
N ARG A 85 -6.67 -5.88 7.41
CA ARG A 85 -7.68 -5.93 6.33
C ARG A 85 -7.04 -6.13 4.95
N PRO A 86 -6.52 -7.34 4.66
CA PRO A 86 -5.71 -7.60 3.48
C PRO A 86 -6.49 -7.46 2.17
N GLU A 87 -7.81 -7.67 2.18
CA GLU A 87 -8.66 -7.52 1.00
C GLU A 87 -8.71 -6.07 0.52
N TYR A 88 -8.80 -5.12 1.45
CA TYR A 88 -8.82 -3.69 1.13
C TYR A 88 -7.42 -3.18 0.75
N ALA A 89 -6.39 -3.63 1.46
CA ALA A 89 -5.01 -3.32 1.11
C ALA A 89 -4.68 -3.78 -0.33
N TRP A 90 -5.10 -4.99 -0.70
CA TRP A 90 -4.88 -5.55 -2.03
C TRP A 90 -5.74 -4.87 -3.11
N GLU A 91 -7.01 -4.57 -2.81
CA GLU A 91 -7.90 -3.79 -3.68
C GLU A 91 -7.22 -2.46 -4.08
N TYR A 92 -6.80 -1.68 -3.08
CA TYR A 92 -6.21 -0.35 -3.29
C TYR A 92 -4.87 -0.41 -4.04
N TYR A 93 -4.04 -1.41 -3.76
CA TYR A 93 -2.79 -1.61 -4.50
C TYR A 93 -3.05 -1.84 -5.99
N LYS A 94 -3.98 -2.73 -6.35
CA LYS A 94 -4.30 -3.04 -7.75
C LYS A 94 -4.87 -1.84 -8.50
N GLN A 95 -5.71 -1.03 -7.86
CA GLN A 95 -6.33 0.14 -8.49
C GLN A 95 -5.31 1.14 -9.11
N ILE A 96 -4.11 1.24 -8.53
CA ILE A 96 -3.07 2.20 -8.95
C ILE A 96 -1.83 1.55 -9.57
N THR A 97 -1.72 0.21 -9.56
CA THR A 97 -0.51 -0.50 -10.01
C THR A 97 -0.52 -0.70 -11.53
N PRO A 98 0.59 -0.39 -12.25
CA PRO A 98 0.61 -0.34 -13.71
C PRO A 98 0.13 -1.63 -14.39
N ALA A 99 0.65 -2.79 -13.96
CA ALA A 99 0.29 -4.09 -14.54
C ALA A 99 -1.22 -4.42 -14.44
N TYR A 100 -1.91 -3.91 -13.41
CA TYR A 100 -3.35 -4.11 -13.24
C TYR A 100 -4.19 -3.05 -13.97
N ARG A 101 -3.53 -2.06 -14.58
CA ARG A 101 -4.15 -0.97 -15.35
C ARG A 101 -3.84 -1.06 -16.84
N GLU A 102 -3.04 -2.03 -17.27
CA GLU A 102 -2.65 -2.24 -18.67
C GLU A 102 -3.88 -2.39 -19.58
N GLU A 103 -4.87 -3.17 -19.17
CA GLU A 103 -6.13 -3.38 -19.92
C GLU A 103 -6.97 -2.11 -20.09
N ILE A 104 -6.73 -1.08 -19.28
CA ILE A 104 -7.39 0.23 -19.37
C ILE A 104 -6.45 1.33 -19.87
N SER A 105 -5.40 0.99 -20.63
CA SER A 105 -4.42 1.95 -21.15
C SER A 105 -5.05 3.12 -21.90
N GLU A 106 -6.16 2.90 -22.63
CA GLU A 106 -6.89 3.97 -23.33
C GLU A 106 -7.49 5.03 -22.39
N ILE A 107 -7.82 4.62 -21.17
CA ILE A 107 -8.25 5.50 -20.07
C ILE A 107 -7.03 6.07 -19.36
N HIS A 108 -6.01 5.25 -19.05
CA HIS A 108 -4.85 5.68 -18.28
C HIS A 108 -3.96 6.68 -19.03
N ARG A 109 -3.90 6.59 -20.36
CA ARG A 109 -3.16 7.44 -21.33
C ARG A 109 -1.63 7.34 -21.27
N LEU A 110 -1.05 6.92 -20.15
CA LEU A 110 0.39 6.86 -19.93
C LEU A 110 0.91 5.41 -19.92
N GLU A 111 2.20 5.24 -19.67
CA GLU A 111 2.91 3.97 -19.72
C GLU A 111 2.31 2.90 -18.78
N PRO A 112 1.96 1.69 -19.26
CA PRO A 112 1.34 0.64 -18.45
C PRO A 112 2.32 -0.18 -17.59
N TYR A 113 3.58 0.25 -17.49
CA TYR A 113 4.65 -0.47 -16.81
C TYR A 113 5.37 0.36 -15.74
N VAL A 114 4.99 1.63 -15.55
CA VAL A 114 5.49 2.50 -14.48
C VAL A 114 4.37 3.27 -13.82
N TYR A 115 4.56 3.64 -12.55
CA TYR A 115 3.62 4.50 -11.86
C TYR A 115 3.66 5.94 -12.41
N ALA A 116 2.52 6.62 -12.28
CA ALA A 116 2.41 8.07 -12.44
C ALA A 116 2.11 8.76 -11.10
N GLN A 117 2.43 10.05 -10.99
CA GLN A 117 2.16 10.82 -9.77
C GLN A 117 0.67 10.97 -9.52
N MET A 118 -0.09 11.29 -10.57
CA MET A 118 -1.48 11.69 -10.46
C MET A 118 -2.35 10.95 -11.48
N ILE A 119 -3.49 10.45 -11.01
CA ILE A 119 -4.63 10.04 -11.83
C ILE A 119 -5.78 11.00 -11.52
N ALA A 120 -6.47 11.51 -12.54
CA ALA A 120 -7.60 12.41 -12.31
C ALA A 120 -8.67 11.68 -11.49
N GLY A 121 -9.18 12.35 -10.46
CA GLY A 121 -10.15 11.83 -9.49
C GLY A 121 -11.60 11.91 -9.95
N LYS A 122 -12.51 11.43 -9.10
CA LYS A 122 -13.95 11.25 -9.45
C LYS A 122 -14.71 12.55 -9.72
N ASP A 123 -14.20 13.69 -9.27
CA ASP A 123 -14.81 15.00 -9.51
C ASP A 123 -14.37 15.61 -10.87
N ALA A 124 -13.44 14.97 -11.59
CA ALA A 124 -12.96 15.41 -12.90
C ALA A 124 -13.70 14.71 -14.05
N VAL A 125 -13.94 15.45 -15.15
CA VAL A 125 -14.51 14.89 -16.39
C VAL A 125 -13.59 13.85 -17.06
N ARG A 126 -12.33 13.79 -16.65
CA ARG A 126 -11.29 12.86 -17.15
C ARG A 126 -10.90 11.81 -16.11
N HIS A 127 -11.80 11.46 -15.19
CA HIS A 127 -11.54 10.45 -14.14
C HIS A 127 -10.86 9.21 -14.73
N GLY A 128 -9.71 8.83 -14.15
CA GLY A 128 -8.90 7.70 -14.61
C GLY A 128 -7.70 8.05 -15.52
N GLU A 129 -7.68 9.23 -16.15
CA GLU A 129 -6.54 9.69 -16.95
C GLU A 129 -5.35 10.12 -16.08
N ALA A 130 -4.16 9.59 -16.37
CA ALA A 130 -2.95 9.93 -15.62
C ALA A 130 -2.16 11.09 -16.21
N LYS A 131 -1.35 11.73 -15.35
CA LYS A 131 -0.35 12.76 -15.69
C LYS A 131 0.91 12.56 -14.83
N ASN A 132 2.03 13.09 -15.32
CA ASN A 132 3.33 13.06 -14.63
C ASN A 132 3.81 11.62 -14.34
N SER A 133 4.05 10.82 -15.39
CA SER A 133 4.62 9.48 -15.26
C SER A 133 6.08 9.50 -14.81
N TRP A 134 6.58 8.33 -14.39
CA TRP A 134 7.96 8.05 -14.01
C TRP A 134 8.46 8.72 -12.73
N LEU A 135 8.64 10.04 -12.75
CA LEU A 135 9.41 10.76 -11.73
C LEU A 135 8.53 11.12 -10.54
N THR A 136 8.22 10.12 -9.72
CA THR A 136 7.35 10.24 -8.55
C THR A 136 7.77 9.29 -7.43
N GLY A 137 7.60 9.73 -6.17
CA GLY A 137 7.81 8.88 -5.00
C GLY A 137 6.80 7.73 -4.87
N THR A 138 5.75 7.71 -5.71
CA THR A 138 4.81 6.59 -5.86
C THR A 138 5.54 5.25 -6.06
N ALA A 139 6.62 5.23 -6.84
CA ALA A 139 7.38 4.00 -7.07
C ALA A 139 7.99 3.46 -5.77
N SER A 140 8.68 4.32 -5.00
CA SER A 140 9.31 3.94 -3.73
C SER A 140 8.27 3.50 -2.71
N TRP A 141 7.20 4.25 -2.54
CA TRP A 141 6.16 3.94 -1.56
C TRP A 141 5.36 2.68 -1.89
N ASN A 142 5.05 2.43 -3.17
CA ASN A 142 4.41 1.18 -3.56
C ASN A 142 5.36 -0.01 -3.43
N PHE A 143 6.66 0.16 -3.70
CA PHE A 143 7.62 -0.91 -3.44
C PHE A 143 7.70 -1.25 -1.94
N VAL A 144 7.70 -0.24 -1.07
CA VAL A 144 7.60 -0.46 0.40
C VAL A 144 6.30 -1.18 0.73
N ALA A 145 5.14 -0.70 0.27
CA ALA A 145 3.85 -1.31 0.57
C ALA A 145 3.79 -2.79 0.13
N VAL A 146 4.17 -3.08 -1.12
CA VAL A 146 4.09 -4.46 -1.64
C VAL A 146 5.13 -5.38 -1.02
N SER A 147 6.40 -4.96 -0.91
CA SER A 147 7.46 -5.84 -0.42
C SER A 147 7.43 -6.06 1.09
N GLN A 148 7.12 -5.01 1.87
CA GLN A 148 7.30 -5.00 3.32
C GLN A 148 6.01 -5.23 4.12
N TYR A 149 4.84 -4.94 3.52
CA TYR A 149 3.57 -4.95 4.24
C TYR A 149 2.54 -5.89 3.63
N LEU A 150 2.38 -5.91 2.30
CA LEU A 150 1.52 -6.90 1.64
C LEU A 150 2.20 -8.27 1.67
N LEU A 151 3.36 -8.41 1.01
CA LEU A 151 4.16 -9.64 1.10
C LEU A 151 4.76 -9.82 2.51
N GLY A 152 4.83 -8.75 3.29
CA GLY A 152 5.14 -8.82 4.72
C GLY A 152 6.60 -9.06 5.08
N VAL A 153 7.54 -8.90 4.13
CA VAL A 153 8.97 -9.19 4.37
C VAL A 153 9.74 -7.89 4.54
N ARG A 154 10.01 -7.50 5.79
CA ARG A 154 10.62 -6.20 6.09
C ARG A 154 11.78 -6.29 7.08
N PRO A 155 12.88 -5.57 6.84
CA PRO A 155 14.00 -5.54 7.77
C PRO A 155 13.63 -4.81 9.06
N ASP A 156 14.10 -5.34 10.18
CA ASP A 156 14.18 -4.65 11.46
C ASP A 156 15.65 -4.61 11.93
N TRP A 157 15.91 -4.03 13.10
CA TRP A 157 17.22 -3.93 13.71
C TRP A 157 17.84 -5.29 14.01
N ASP A 158 17.07 -6.17 14.67
CA ASP A 158 17.56 -7.44 15.22
C ASP A 158 17.21 -8.66 14.36
N GLY A 159 16.37 -8.48 13.33
CA GLY A 159 15.96 -9.57 12.47
C GLY A 159 15.16 -9.12 11.25
N LEU A 160 14.70 -10.10 10.50
CA LEU A 160 13.78 -9.92 9.39
C LEU A 160 12.36 -10.23 9.86
N ILE A 161 11.46 -9.27 9.77
CA ILE A 161 10.04 -9.51 10.03
C ILE A 161 9.43 -10.24 8.83
N VAL A 162 8.66 -11.28 9.12
CA VAL A 162 7.83 -12.03 8.18
C VAL A 162 6.39 -11.99 8.68
N ASP A 163 5.63 -11.02 8.16
CA ASP A 163 4.26 -10.69 8.58
C ASP A 163 3.38 -10.41 7.36
N PRO A 164 3.13 -11.43 6.51
CA PRO A 164 2.30 -11.32 5.31
C PRO A 164 0.89 -10.80 5.62
N CYS A 165 0.37 -9.94 4.76
CA CYS A 165 -0.99 -9.40 4.83
C CYS A 165 -1.48 -9.04 3.41
N ILE A 166 -1.62 -10.06 2.56
CA ILE A 166 -1.96 -9.96 1.15
C ILE A 166 -3.10 -10.95 0.88
N GLY A 167 -4.29 -10.44 0.54
CA GLY A 167 -5.54 -11.20 0.64
C GLY A 167 -5.56 -12.49 -0.18
N ALA A 168 -6.61 -13.30 0.01
CA ALA A 168 -6.69 -14.67 -0.50
C ALA A 168 -6.56 -14.83 -2.03
N GLU A 169 -6.67 -13.74 -2.80
CA GLU A 169 -6.52 -13.74 -4.27
C GLU A 169 -5.11 -14.12 -4.75
N VAL A 170 -4.06 -13.86 -3.97
CA VAL A 170 -2.67 -14.08 -4.41
C VAL A 170 -2.24 -15.55 -4.34
N GLY A 171 -2.93 -16.37 -3.55
CA GLY A 171 -2.56 -17.76 -3.31
C GLY A 171 -1.17 -17.93 -2.66
N PRO A 172 -0.64 -19.16 -2.60
CA PRO A 172 0.70 -19.40 -2.07
C PRO A 172 1.79 -18.74 -2.90
N TYR A 173 2.79 -18.16 -2.25
CA TYR A 173 3.93 -17.52 -2.92
C TYR A 173 5.25 -17.75 -2.17
N THR A 174 6.36 -17.42 -2.81
CA THR A 174 7.69 -17.47 -2.21
C THR A 174 8.42 -16.15 -2.42
N VAL A 175 8.96 -15.59 -1.33
CA VAL A 175 9.84 -14.43 -1.37
C VAL A 175 11.27 -14.91 -1.14
N ARG A 176 12.18 -14.53 -2.06
CA ARG A 176 13.62 -14.70 -1.86
C ARG A 176 14.24 -13.35 -1.51
N ARG A 177 14.76 -13.21 -0.29
CA ARG A 177 15.33 -11.96 0.22
C ARG A 177 16.78 -12.16 0.64
N THR A 178 17.69 -11.40 0.03
CA THR A 178 19.09 -11.33 0.50
C THR A 178 19.24 -10.13 1.41
N ILE A 179 19.71 -10.35 2.64
CA ILE A 179 19.92 -9.28 3.62
C ILE A 179 21.00 -9.68 4.63
N ARG A 180 21.84 -8.72 5.04
CA ARG A 180 23.01 -8.93 5.93
C ARG A 180 23.94 -10.08 5.47
N GLY A 181 24.00 -10.35 4.15
CA GLY A 181 24.82 -11.40 3.56
C GLY A 181 24.20 -12.81 3.58
N ALA A 182 23.02 -13.00 4.19
CA ALA A 182 22.28 -14.26 4.17
C ALA A 182 21.12 -14.21 3.17
N THR A 183 20.69 -15.37 2.66
CA THR A 183 19.49 -15.52 1.83
C THR A 183 18.37 -16.15 2.63
N TYR A 184 17.20 -15.52 2.65
CA TYR A 184 15.97 -16.05 3.22
C TYR A 184 15.05 -16.49 2.09
N VAL A 185 14.60 -17.74 2.13
CA VAL A 185 13.58 -18.31 1.23
C VAL A 185 12.32 -18.48 2.05
N ILE A 186 11.38 -17.56 1.87
CA ILE A 186 10.18 -17.44 2.70
C ILE A 186 9.00 -17.94 1.89
N ARG A 187 8.44 -19.09 2.27
CA ARG A 187 7.25 -19.67 1.67
C ARG A 187 6.03 -19.25 2.49
N VAL A 188 5.05 -18.66 1.83
CA VAL A 188 3.78 -18.27 2.46
C VAL A 188 2.70 -19.20 1.93
N GLU A 189 2.07 -19.92 2.85
CA GLU A 189 1.02 -20.91 2.56
C GLU A 189 -0.32 -20.40 3.09
N GLY A 190 -1.42 -20.63 2.37
CA GLY A 190 -2.77 -20.27 2.82
C GLY A 190 -3.24 -18.87 2.40
N SER A 191 -4.11 -18.27 3.22
CA SER A 191 -4.95 -17.12 2.81
C SER A 191 -4.25 -15.75 2.78
N GLY A 192 -3.03 -15.64 3.29
CA GLY A 192 -2.28 -14.38 3.34
C GLY A 192 -2.86 -13.33 4.31
N LYS A 193 -3.68 -13.74 5.28
CA LYS A 193 -4.18 -12.87 6.37
C LYS A 193 -3.06 -12.42 7.29
N LYS A 194 -3.31 -11.51 8.23
CA LYS A 194 -2.30 -11.15 9.24
C LYS A 194 -2.17 -12.25 10.31
N GLY A 195 -0.97 -12.42 10.88
CA GLY A 195 -0.75 -13.31 12.03
C GLY A 195 -0.34 -14.74 11.69
N ALA A 196 0.51 -14.91 10.67
CA ALA A 196 1.08 -16.22 10.34
C ALA A 196 1.88 -16.82 11.50
N LYS A 197 1.83 -18.15 11.64
CA LYS A 197 2.78 -18.91 12.44
C LYS A 197 4.00 -19.23 11.59
N LEU A 198 5.18 -19.08 12.18
CA LEU A 198 6.45 -19.25 11.46
C LEU A 198 7.16 -20.53 11.91
N THR A 199 7.76 -21.22 10.94
CA THR A 199 8.87 -22.14 11.17
C THR A 199 10.12 -21.62 10.48
N VAL A 200 11.28 -21.81 11.10
CA VAL A 200 12.59 -21.42 10.59
C VAL A 200 13.47 -22.66 10.56
N ASN A 201 13.88 -23.08 9.37
CA ASN A 201 14.59 -24.35 9.13
C ASN A 201 13.89 -25.57 9.75
N GLY A 202 12.55 -25.58 9.71
CA GLY A 202 11.71 -26.65 10.26
C GLY A 202 11.30 -26.48 11.72
N GLU A 203 11.94 -25.60 12.48
CA GLU A 203 11.64 -25.38 13.89
C GLU A 203 10.64 -24.24 14.09
N PRO A 204 9.58 -24.41 14.91
CA PRO A 204 8.62 -23.34 15.19
C PRO A 204 9.27 -22.21 15.98
N VAL A 205 8.91 -20.96 15.65
CA VAL A 205 9.35 -19.76 16.38
C VAL A 205 8.15 -18.95 16.86
N GLU A 206 8.31 -18.26 17.99
CA GLU A 206 7.28 -17.35 18.49
C GLU A 206 7.37 -15.97 17.81
N GLY A 207 6.21 -15.37 17.56
CA GLY A 207 6.12 -14.07 16.91
C GLY A 207 6.44 -14.13 15.41
N ASN A 208 6.84 -12.98 14.85
CA ASN A 208 7.05 -12.79 13.42
C ASN A 208 8.46 -12.29 13.06
N LEU A 209 9.38 -12.23 14.03
CA LEU A 209 10.76 -11.76 13.84
C LEU A 209 11.70 -12.95 13.68
N VAL A 210 12.33 -13.08 12.52
CA VAL A 210 13.36 -14.09 12.25
C VAL A 210 14.75 -13.47 12.48
N PRO A 211 15.54 -13.93 13.46
CA PRO A 211 16.87 -13.38 13.72
C PRO A 211 17.79 -13.42 12.49
N TYR A 212 18.70 -12.44 12.40
CA TYR A 212 19.66 -12.43 11.31
C TYR A 212 20.63 -13.62 11.39
N ALA A 213 20.72 -14.38 10.30
CA ALA A 213 21.67 -15.46 10.15
C ALA A 213 23.04 -14.93 9.68
N PRO A 214 24.14 -15.67 9.92
CA PRO A 214 25.47 -15.31 9.42
C PRO A 214 25.50 -15.14 7.90
N ALA A 215 26.40 -14.30 7.41
CA ALA A 215 26.61 -14.13 5.97
C ALA A 215 26.98 -15.48 5.32
N GLY A 216 26.43 -15.74 4.13
CA GLY A 216 26.57 -17.00 3.41
C GLY A 216 25.50 -18.05 3.75
N SER A 217 24.72 -17.87 4.83
CA SER A 217 23.63 -18.77 5.18
C SER A 217 22.47 -18.71 4.18
N THR A 218 21.79 -19.85 4.01
CA THR A 218 20.44 -19.92 3.46
C THR A 218 19.49 -20.33 4.57
N VAL A 219 18.44 -19.55 4.79
CA VAL A 219 17.43 -19.77 5.82
C VAL A 219 16.11 -20.06 5.13
N GLU A 220 15.49 -21.18 5.47
CA GLU A 220 14.13 -21.51 5.02
C GLU A 220 13.13 -21.03 6.06
N VAL A 221 12.14 -20.26 5.63
CA VAL A 221 11.04 -19.81 6.49
C VAL A 221 9.73 -20.27 5.87
N VAL A 222 8.85 -20.86 6.66
CA VAL A 222 7.47 -21.17 6.25
C VAL A 222 6.52 -20.37 7.12
N ALA A 223 5.66 -19.58 6.49
CA ALA A 223 4.57 -18.84 7.12
C ALA A 223 3.24 -19.53 6.79
N SER A 224 2.54 -20.03 7.81
CA SER A 224 1.24 -20.71 7.69
C SER A 224 0.17 -20.03 8.54
N PHE A 225 -1.09 -20.06 8.09
CA PHE A 225 -2.25 -19.44 8.75
C PHE A 225 -3.21 -20.47 9.32
#